data_AF-A0A421AZP3-F1
#
_entry.id   AF-A0A421AZP3-F1
#
_cell.length_a   1.000
_cell.length_b   1.000
_cell.length_c   1.000
_cell.angle_alpha   90.00
_cell.angle_beta   90.00
_cell.angle_gamma   90.00
#
_symmetry.space_group_name_H-M   'P 1'
#
loop_
_entity.id
_entity.type
_entity.pdbx_description
1 polymer ?
#
loop_
_entity_poly.entity_id
_entity_poly.type
_entity_poly.pdbx_seq_one_letter_code
_entity_poly.pdbx_strand_id
1 'polypeptide(L)'
;MTISPGGVVEPEFTVVEPPRSIFRRKRFLGVFLPAGVVAVVGAIALFAGGVMALPLRDVVVVSGRLASKSEFFADAKVRRILMAHGIQVSLDRAGSRDIAVNSTDGYDFVFPSGQPAALLIKQRLAQSGHRPAKTYKPFFSPIVLATYREYADVLAKPTAEPVATVQKAAPQNTPPLYYDMPMDRFIGVIEKGTTWDRLAAPDRRLDNSNRVLAQTSDLCSSNSSATYLGLVAFVANGNVIPQTEADAVALARKIKPLLTAQGLPGDDLSRSYLAPDGQGLAPIAVIYEHQFLAHQLRALGQTGKVDDRRVLLYPAAQLQTVPEFLALTPEGERLGELITTDPDLRRRALELGFRVFEADDTLTTGQFAEFLTERGLPVPSSGIGDTETFLPSLPLLEKMITEIGEC
;
A
#
# COMPACT_ATOMS: atom_id res chain seq x y z
N MET A 1 -105.53 51.09 -17.18
CA MET A 1 -104.40 50.68 -18.03
C MET A 1 -103.69 49.54 -17.32
N THR A 2 -103.74 48.33 -17.88
CA THR A 2 -103.04 47.14 -17.40
C THR A 2 -101.76 46.96 -18.21
N ILE A 3 -100.58 46.91 -17.57
CA ILE A 3 -99.36 46.25 -18.09
C ILE A 3 -98.57 45.64 -16.92
N SER A 4 -98.11 44.41 -17.14
CA SER A 4 -97.53 43.37 -16.26
C SER A 4 -96.29 43.70 -15.43
N PRO A 5 -96.03 42.95 -14.34
CA PRO A 5 -94.71 42.83 -13.74
C PRO A 5 -93.90 41.69 -14.38
N GLY A 6 -92.65 41.97 -14.73
CA GLY A 6 -91.67 40.99 -15.20
C GLY A 6 -91.12 40.14 -14.06
N GLY A 7 -90.94 38.84 -14.34
CA GLY A 7 -90.36 37.87 -13.41
C GLY A 7 -88.85 38.05 -13.26
N VAL A 8 -88.39 38.05 -12.02
CA VAL A 8 -86.99 37.86 -11.65
C VAL A 8 -86.88 36.43 -11.12
N VAL A 9 -86.04 35.61 -11.76
CA VAL A 9 -85.76 34.23 -11.35
C VAL A 9 -84.89 34.26 -10.10
N GLU A 10 -85.35 33.61 -9.04
CA GLU A 10 -84.65 33.50 -7.75
C GLU A 10 -83.51 32.46 -7.87
N PRO A 11 -82.28 32.75 -7.39
CA PRO A 11 -81.17 31.81 -7.48
C PRO A 11 -81.34 30.67 -6.47
N GLU A 12 -81.32 29.43 -6.98
CA GLU A 12 -81.44 28.21 -6.18
C GLU A 12 -80.11 27.90 -5.47
N PHE A 13 -80.12 27.87 -4.14
CA PHE A 13 -78.98 27.47 -3.32
C PHE A 13 -78.81 25.94 -3.30
N THR A 14 -77.85 25.40 -4.06
CA THR A 14 -77.43 24.01 -3.91
C THR A 14 -76.39 23.87 -2.79
N VAL A 15 -76.76 23.22 -1.70
CA VAL A 15 -75.83 22.83 -0.62
C VAL A 15 -74.95 21.68 -1.13
N VAL A 16 -73.66 21.94 -1.29
CA VAL A 16 -72.66 20.92 -1.64
C VAL A 16 -72.21 20.23 -0.35
N GLU A 17 -72.47 18.93 -0.20
CA GLU A 17 -71.97 18.15 0.94
C GLU A 17 -70.43 18.17 1.01
N PRO A 18 -69.81 18.30 2.20
CA PRO A 18 -68.37 18.33 2.33
C PRO A 18 -67.76 16.97 1.92
N PRO A 19 -66.62 16.96 1.21
CA PRO A 19 -66.01 15.73 0.73
C PRO A 19 -65.61 14.82 1.90
N ARG A 20 -66.03 13.56 1.85
CA ARG A 20 -65.67 12.54 2.87
C ARG A 20 -64.15 12.41 2.99
N SER A 21 -63.65 12.51 4.23
CA SER A 21 -62.24 12.37 4.62
C SER A 21 -61.54 11.23 3.86
N ILE A 22 -60.46 11.57 3.16
CA ILE A 22 -59.65 10.66 2.34
C ILE A 22 -59.09 9.51 3.20
N PHE A 23 -58.82 9.78 4.48
CA PHE A 23 -58.32 8.82 5.47
C PHE A 23 -59.31 7.71 5.83
N ARG A 24 -60.61 7.86 5.54
CA ARG A 24 -61.63 6.82 5.76
C ARG A 24 -61.98 6.00 4.51
N ARG A 25 -61.33 6.27 3.36
CA ARG A 25 -61.56 5.50 2.14
C ARG A 25 -60.98 4.10 2.33
N LYS A 26 -61.79 3.04 2.07
CA LYS A 26 -61.37 1.63 2.17
C LYS A 26 -60.07 1.32 1.42
N ARG A 27 -59.80 1.99 0.29
CA ARG A 27 -58.54 1.87 -0.47
C ARG A 27 -57.33 2.46 0.25
N PHE A 28 -57.49 3.55 1.01
CA PHE A 28 -56.40 4.16 1.78
C PHE A 28 -56.08 3.30 3.01
N LEU A 29 -57.10 2.87 3.77
CA LEU A 29 -56.89 1.93 4.88
C LEU A 29 -56.31 0.58 4.40
N GLY A 30 -56.78 0.04 3.27
CA GLY A 30 -56.30 -1.26 2.76
C GLY A 30 -54.82 -1.29 2.40
N VAL A 31 -54.22 -0.14 2.06
CA VAL A 31 -52.81 -0.05 1.65
C VAL A 31 -51.92 0.49 2.78
N PHE A 32 -52.37 1.50 3.51
CA PHE A 32 -51.53 2.18 4.50
C PHE A 32 -51.63 1.59 5.90
N LEU A 33 -52.74 0.91 6.26
CA LEU A 33 -52.88 0.27 7.57
C LEU A 33 -51.90 -0.91 7.74
N PRO A 34 -51.72 -1.82 6.75
CA PRO A 34 -50.72 -2.89 6.87
C PRO A 34 -49.29 -2.35 6.96
N ALA A 35 -48.94 -1.35 6.14
CA ALA A 35 -47.64 -0.70 6.18
C ALA A 35 -47.37 -0.02 7.53
N GLY A 36 -48.37 0.67 8.07
CA GLY A 36 -48.29 1.29 9.40
C GLY A 36 -48.12 0.27 10.52
N VAL A 37 -48.85 -0.85 10.46
CA VAL A 37 -48.70 -1.94 11.44
C VAL A 37 -47.32 -2.57 11.36
N VAL A 38 -46.79 -2.83 10.16
CA VAL A 38 -45.42 -3.36 9.98
C VAL A 38 -44.37 -2.39 10.54
N ALA A 39 -44.52 -1.08 10.30
CA ALA A 39 -43.61 -0.07 10.85
C ALA A 39 -43.66 -0.02 12.38
N VAL A 40 -44.86 -0.07 12.97
CA VAL A 40 -45.06 -0.06 14.43
C VAL A 40 -44.52 -1.34 15.06
N VAL A 41 -44.80 -2.51 14.48
CA VAL A 41 -44.27 -3.80 14.95
C VAL A 41 -42.75 -3.83 14.83
N GLY A 42 -42.17 -3.31 13.74
CA GLY A 42 -40.74 -3.17 13.58
C GLY A 42 -40.11 -2.25 14.63
N ALA A 43 -40.74 -1.11 14.93
CA ALA A 43 -40.29 -0.20 15.97
C ALA A 43 -40.37 -0.83 17.37
N ILE A 44 -41.45 -1.54 17.68
CA ILE A 44 -41.63 -2.26 18.96
C ILE A 44 -40.60 -3.39 19.07
N ALA A 45 -40.33 -4.13 18.00
CA ALA A 45 -39.31 -5.18 17.98
C ALA A 45 -37.90 -4.61 18.19
N LEU A 46 -37.58 -3.45 17.60
CA LEU A 46 -36.31 -2.75 17.82
C LEU A 46 -36.17 -2.22 19.26
N PHE A 47 -37.26 -1.76 19.86
CA PHE A 47 -37.29 -1.31 21.27
C PHE A 47 -37.17 -2.47 22.25
N ALA A 48 -37.99 -3.51 22.09
CA ALA A 48 -38.02 -4.69 22.95
C ALA A 48 -36.75 -5.55 22.81
N GLY A 49 -36.13 -5.56 21.63
CA GLY A 49 -34.85 -6.22 21.37
C GLY A 49 -33.62 -5.46 21.89
N GLY A 50 -33.79 -4.31 22.55
CA GLY A 50 -32.70 -3.52 23.11
C GLY A 50 -31.80 -2.84 22.07
N VAL A 51 -32.16 -2.89 20.78
CA VAL A 51 -31.35 -2.35 19.67
C VAL A 51 -31.32 -0.82 19.69
N MET A 52 -32.40 -0.17 20.15
CA MET A 52 -32.45 1.27 20.41
C MET A 52 -31.66 1.71 21.66
N ALA A 53 -31.37 0.77 22.57
CA ALA A 53 -30.61 1.02 23.80
C ALA A 53 -29.14 0.59 23.67
N LEU A 54 -28.73 0.04 22.52
CA LEU A 54 -27.32 -0.11 22.22
C LEU A 54 -26.74 1.30 22.20
N PRO A 55 -25.73 1.62 23.04
CA PRO A 55 -25.06 2.90 22.92
C PRO A 55 -24.58 2.99 21.49
N LEU A 56 -25.00 4.04 20.77
CA LEU A 56 -24.34 4.44 19.54
C LEU A 56 -22.86 4.55 19.93
N ARG A 57 -22.06 3.56 19.54
CA ARG A 57 -20.63 3.58 19.87
C ARG A 57 -20.09 4.80 19.15
N ASP A 58 -19.62 5.79 19.90
CA ASP A 58 -19.01 6.97 19.31
C ASP A 58 -17.86 6.53 18.40
N VAL A 59 -18.02 6.79 17.10
CA VAL A 59 -17.01 6.48 16.10
C VAL A 59 -16.09 7.68 15.99
N VAL A 60 -14.83 7.48 16.36
CA VAL A 60 -13.79 8.50 16.21
C VAL A 60 -13.22 8.40 14.81
N VAL A 61 -13.23 9.51 14.06
CA VAL A 61 -12.54 9.60 12.78
C VAL A 61 -11.11 10.04 13.02
N VAL A 62 -10.17 9.18 12.65
CA VAL A 62 -8.73 9.40 12.78
C VAL A 62 -8.16 9.73 11.40
N SER A 63 -7.68 10.96 11.23
CA SER A 63 -7.14 11.46 9.96
C SER A 63 -5.65 11.12 9.85
N GLY A 64 -5.25 10.52 8.73
CA GLY A 64 -3.85 10.17 8.51
C GLY A 64 -3.35 10.50 7.13
N ARG A 65 -2.05 10.84 7.05
CA ARG A 65 -1.32 10.97 5.78
C ARG A 65 -0.32 9.82 5.61
N LEU A 66 -0.45 9.06 4.54
CA LEU A 66 0.26 7.79 4.38
C LEU A 66 0.77 7.59 2.95
N ALA A 67 1.85 6.83 2.84
CA ALA A 67 2.39 6.39 1.55
C ALA A 67 1.88 4.98 1.18
N SER A 68 2.76 4.07 0.74
CA SER A 68 2.40 2.72 0.29
C SER A 68 1.73 1.85 1.39
N LYS A 69 1.84 2.21 2.67
CA LYS A 69 1.12 1.51 3.76
C LYS A 69 -0.38 1.83 3.82
N SER A 70 -0.88 2.75 2.99
CA SER A 70 -2.30 3.03 2.86
C SER A 70 -3.13 1.83 2.38
N GLU A 71 -2.52 0.85 1.72
CA GLU A 71 -3.19 -0.39 1.30
C GLU A 71 -3.76 -1.19 2.48
N PHE A 72 -3.06 -1.19 3.63
CA PHE A 72 -3.53 -1.84 4.86
C PHE A 72 -4.85 -1.22 5.33
N PHE A 73 -4.92 0.11 5.43
CA PHE A 73 -6.13 0.80 5.90
C PHE A 73 -7.25 0.85 4.86
N ALA A 74 -6.92 0.67 3.58
CA ALA A 74 -7.92 0.56 2.52
C ALA A 74 -8.63 -0.81 2.52
N ASP A 75 -8.03 -1.84 3.14
CA ASP A 75 -8.60 -3.18 3.19
C ASP A 75 -9.93 -3.22 3.95
N ALA A 76 -10.92 -3.90 3.37
CA ALA A 76 -12.27 -3.95 3.93
C ALA A 76 -12.35 -4.67 5.29
N LYS A 77 -11.50 -5.68 5.52
CA LYS A 77 -11.47 -6.41 6.80
C LYS A 77 -10.77 -5.57 7.86
N VAL A 78 -9.67 -4.89 7.53
CA VAL A 78 -9.04 -3.90 8.43
C VAL A 78 -10.04 -2.82 8.85
N ARG A 79 -10.73 -2.20 7.89
CA ARG A 79 -11.76 -1.19 8.19
C ARG A 79 -12.86 -1.73 9.10
N ARG A 80 -13.31 -2.96 8.90
CA ARG A 80 -14.31 -3.60 9.75
C ARG A 80 -13.81 -3.82 11.18
N ILE A 81 -12.56 -4.30 11.33
CA ILE A 81 -11.95 -4.50 12.65
C ILE A 81 -11.82 -3.15 13.36
N LEU A 82 -11.25 -2.14 12.71
CA LEU A 82 -11.13 -0.78 13.29
C LEU A 82 -12.49 -0.20 13.68
N MET A 83 -13.52 -0.37 12.84
CA MET A 83 -14.89 0.04 13.17
C MET A 83 -15.47 -0.68 14.39
N ALA A 84 -15.14 -1.95 14.60
CA ALA A 84 -15.54 -2.68 15.81
C ALA A 84 -14.91 -2.09 17.08
N HIS A 85 -13.72 -1.48 16.95
CA HIS A 85 -13.06 -0.67 17.98
C HIS A 85 -13.53 0.79 18.02
N GLY A 86 -14.54 1.18 17.22
CA GLY A 86 -15.05 2.56 17.18
C GLY A 86 -14.10 3.55 16.50
N ILE A 87 -13.26 3.08 15.58
CA ILE A 87 -12.31 3.91 14.83
C ILE A 87 -12.61 3.83 13.34
N GLN A 88 -12.77 4.98 12.71
CA GLN A 88 -12.77 5.13 11.26
C GLN A 88 -11.51 5.88 10.84
N VAL A 89 -10.79 5.39 9.84
CA VAL A 89 -9.59 6.08 9.34
C VAL A 89 -9.93 6.85 8.07
N SER A 90 -9.61 8.15 8.06
CA SER A 90 -9.61 8.98 6.85
C SER A 90 -8.21 8.98 6.25
N LEU A 91 -8.10 8.66 4.96
CA LEU A 91 -6.82 8.44 4.29
C LEU A 91 -6.53 9.58 3.33
N ASP A 92 -5.43 10.28 3.57
CA ASP A 92 -4.77 11.13 2.59
C ASP A 92 -3.49 10.44 2.10
N ARG A 93 -3.37 10.25 0.78
CA ARG A 93 -2.26 9.50 0.16
C ARG A 93 -1.23 10.47 -0.41
N ALA A 94 0.03 10.29 -0.06
CA ALA A 94 1.14 11.09 -0.59
C ALA A 94 2.44 10.28 -0.63
N GLY A 95 3.42 10.71 -1.42
CA GLY A 95 4.76 10.14 -1.42
C GLY A 95 5.41 10.24 -0.03
N SER A 96 6.30 9.32 0.32
CA SER A 96 6.92 9.33 1.65
C SER A 96 7.71 10.62 1.90
N ARG A 97 8.40 11.11 0.87
CA ARG A 97 9.12 12.38 0.96
C ARG A 97 8.17 13.58 0.99
N ASP A 98 7.08 13.53 0.22
CA ASP A 98 6.05 14.59 0.26
C ASP A 98 5.46 14.77 1.66
N ILE A 99 5.16 13.68 2.37
CA ILE A 99 4.72 13.72 3.78
C ILE A 99 5.82 14.37 4.65
N ALA A 100 7.07 14.06 4.34
CA ALA A 100 8.23 14.51 5.07
C ALA A 100 8.75 15.90 4.69
N VAL A 101 8.17 16.62 3.73
CA VAL A 101 8.58 18.01 3.44
C VAL A 101 7.42 19.00 3.62
N ASN A 102 6.18 18.51 3.63
CA ASN A 102 5.00 19.32 3.86
C ASN A 102 4.59 19.36 5.34
N SER A 103 3.68 20.27 5.68
CA SER A 103 3.07 20.30 7.02
C SER A 103 2.27 19.02 7.29
N THR A 104 2.32 18.58 8.54
CA THR A 104 1.54 17.47 9.08
C THR A 104 0.41 17.96 10.01
N ASP A 105 0.15 19.26 10.04
CA ASP A 105 -0.89 19.87 10.87
C ASP A 105 -2.28 19.39 10.44
N GLY A 106 -3.15 19.15 11.41
CA GLY A 106 -4.51 18.65 11.16
C GLY A 106 -4.62 17.15 10.89
N TYR A 107 -3.52 16.39 10.93
CA TYR A 107 -3.54 14.93 10.93
C TYR A 107 -3.30 14.37 12.35
N ASP A 108 -3.96 13.26 12.65
CA ASP A 108 -3.78 12.51 13.89
C ASP A 108 -2.54 11.62 13.85
N PHE A 109 -2.14 11.20 12.65
CA PHE A 109 -0.94 10.40 12.44
C PHE A 109 -0.37 10.57 11.03
N VAL A 110 0.89 10.20 10.87
CA VAL A 110 1.52 10.02 9.56
C VAL A 110 2.23 8.68 9.49
N PHE A 111 2.20 8.05 8.32
CA PHE A 111 2.83 6.75 8.10
C PHE A 111 3.60 6.71 6.77
N PRO A 112 4.80 7.31 6.73
CA PRO A 112 5.68 7.19 5.57
C PRO A 112 6.18 5.74 5.41
N SER A 113 6.56 5.37 4.19
CA SER A 113 6.93 3.99 3.87
C SER A 113 8.38 3.63 4.15
N GLY A 114 9.17 4.53 4.73
CA GLY A 114 10.51 4.21 5.20
C GLY A 114 11.07 5.19 6.21
N GLN A 115 12.15 4.75 6.86
CA GLN A 115 12.79 5.43 7.98
C GLN A 115 13.30 6.85 7.67
N PRO A 116 13.91 7.15 6.50
CA PRO A 116 14.41 8.49 6.21
C PRO A 116 13.33 9.58 6.33
N ALA A 117 12.16 9.32 5.74
CA ALA A 117 11.01 10.23 5.81
C ALA A 117 10.50 10.41 7.25
N ALA A 118 10.43 9.32 8.05
CA ALA A 118 10.04 9.41 9.45
C ALA A 118 11.03 10.27 10.27
N LEU A 119 12.33 10.13 10.03
CA LEU A 119 13.37 10.94 10.67
C LEU A 119 13.27 12.42 10.30
N LEU A 120 13.03 12.74 9.02
CA LEU A 120 12.80 14.13 8.57
C LEU A 120 11.58 14.77 9.27
N ILE A 121 10.50 13.99 9.44
CA ILE A 121 9.30 14.45 10.15
C ILE A 121 9.62 14.72 11.62
N LYS A 122 10.27 13.78 12.30
CA LYS A 122 10.68 13.93 13.71
C LYS A 122 11.59 15.15 13.91
N GLN A 123 12.57 15.35 13.04
CA GLN A 123 13.47 16.51 13.08
C GLN A 123 12.70 17.82 12.92
N ARG A 124 11.78 17.91 11.96
CA ARG A 124 10.93 19.10 11.76
C ARG A 124 10.06 19.37 12.99
N LEU A 125 9.36 18.36 13.50
CA LEU A 125 8.51 18.51 14.69
C LEU A 125 9.30 19.05 15.89
N ALA A 126 10.51 18.52 16.11
CA ALA A 126 11.41 18.99 17.16
C ALA A 126 11.84 20.45 16.95
N GLN A 127 12.17 20.84 15.71
CA GLN A 127 12.56 22.22 15.37
C GLN A 127 11.39 23.22 15.50
N SER A 128 10.18 22.77 15.19
CA SER A 128 8.95 23.58 15.27
C SER A 128 8.32 23.59 16.66
N GLY A 129 8.98 23.06 17.69
CA GLY A 129 8.49 23.05 19.08
C GLY A 129 7.24 22.20 19.33
N HIS A 130 6.91 21.29 18.41
CA HIS A 130 5.76 20.39 18.57
C HIS A 130 6.07 19.27 19.57
N ARG A 131 5.03 18.67 20.14
CA ARG A 131 5.18 17.46 20.97
C ARG A 131 5.83 16.34 20.13
N PRO A 132 6.81 15.61 20.68
CA PRO A 132 7.37 14.45 19.99
C PRO A 132 6.29 13.42 19.67
N ALA A 133 6.26 12.96 18.42
CA ALA A 133 5.32 11.93 17.98
C ALA A 133 5.64 10.58 18.62
N LYS A 134 4.62 9.89 19.17
CA LYS A 134 4.80 8.51 19.64
C LYS A 134 4.97 7.61 18.43
N THR A 135 5.99 6.75 18.46
CA THR A 135 6.38 5.91 17.31
C THR A 135 5.90 4.49 17.52
N TYR A 136 5.32 3.89 16.48
CA TYR A 136 4.93 2.49 16.44
C TYR A 136 5.48 1.82 15.17
N LYS A 137 5.76 0.52 15.27
CA LYS A 137 6.27 -0.31 14.16
C LYS A 137 5.35 -1.51 14.00
N PRO A 138 4.16 -1.36 13.40
CA PRO A 138 3.17 -2.44 13.39
C PRO A 138 3.56 -3.56 12.43
N PHE A 139 4.11 -3.19 11.26
CA PHE A 139 4.50 -4.11 10.21
C PHE A 139 5.37 -3.41 9.17
N PHE A 140 6.18 -4.18 8.45
CA PHE A 140 7.10 -3.68 7.44
C PHE A 140 7.02 -4.51 6.15
N SER A 141 7.69 -4.02 5.11
CA SER A 141 7.81 -4.72 3.83
C SER A 141 9.13 -4.29 3.19
N PRO A 142 10.05 -5.23 2.92
CA PRO A 142 11.28 -4.94 2.18
C PRO A 142 10.98 -4.43 0.76
N ILE A 143 11.96 -3.70 0.21
CA ILE A 143 12.01 -3.37 -1.21
C ILE A 143 12.63 -4.55 -1.96
N VAL A 144 12.00 -4.93 -3.07
CA VAL A 144 12.42 -6.03 -3.95
C VAL A 144 12.33 -5.59 -5.40
N LEU A 145 12.99 -6.33 -6.28
CA LEU A 145 12.82 -6.15 -7.72
C LEU A 145 11.89 -7.24 -8.23
N ALA A 146 10.70 -6.86 -8.65
CA ALA A 146 9.71 -7.76 -9.20
C ALA A 146 9.90 -7.92 -10.71
N THR A 147 9.75 -9.14 -11.21
CA THR A 147 9.94 -9.47 -12.62
C THR A 147 9.07 -10.66 -13.02
N TYR A 148 9.19 -11.10 -14.26
CA TYR A 148 8.47 -12.26 -14.78
C TYR A 148 9.43 -13.43 -14.94
N ARG A 149 8.89 -14.65 -14.85
CA ARG A 149 9.68 -15.88 -14.88
C ARG A 149 10.64 -15.94 -16.08
N GLU A 150 10.18 -15.57 -17.27
CA GLU A 150 11.02 -15.56 -18.47
C GLU A 150 12.25 -14.63 -18.35
N TYR A 151 12.09 -13.47 -17.70
CA TYR A 151 13.17 -12.53 -17.47
C TYR A 151 14.10 -13.02 -16.37
N ALA A 152 13.54 -13.57 -15.28
CA ALA A 152 14.32 -14.18 -14.20
C ALA A 152 15.14 -15.37 -14.70
N ASP A 153 14.58 -16.21 -15.57
CA ASP A 153 15.26 -17.37 -16.15
C ASP A 153 16.39 -16.96 -17.10
N VAL A 154 16.28 -15.81 -17.77
CA VAL A 154 17.38 -15.23 -18.55
C VAL A 154 18.48 -14.68 -17.65
N LEU A 155 18.12 -14.02 -16.53
CA LEU A 155 19.08 -13.55 -15.53
C LEU A 155 19.78 -14.70 -14.79
N ALA A 156 19.06 -15.81 -14.60
CA ALA A 156 19.51 -17.01 -13.88
C ALA A 156 20.15 -18.08 -14.78
N LYS A 157 20.48 -17.74 -16.03
CA LYS A 157 21.20 -18.64 -16.92
C LYS A 157 22.48 -19.18 -16.26
N PRO A 158 22.81 -20.46 -16.45
CA PRO A 158 23.97 -21.09 -15.83
C PRO A 158 25.27 -20.65 -16.52
N THR A 159 25.73 -19.45 -16.18
CA THR A 159 27.06 -18.92 -16.53
C THR A 159 27.99 -19.01 -15.32
N ALA A 160 29.27 -18.67 -15.48
CA ALA A 160 30.20 -18.60 -14.35
C ALA A 160 29.78 -17.52 -13.32
N GLU A 161 29.12 -16.45 -13.79
CA GLU A 161 28.67 -15.31 -12.98
C GLU A 161 27.21 -14.98 -13.32
N PRO A 162 26.24 -15.77 -12.84
CA PRO A 162 24.83 -15.52 -13.12
C PRO A 162 24.37 -14.22 -12.44
N VAL A 163 23.46 -13.50 -13.09
CA VAL A 163 22.91 -12.23 -12.56
C VAL A 163 21.85 -12.48 -11.51
N ALA A 164 21.22 -13.66 -11.51
CA ALA A 164 20.31 -14.12 -10.47
C ALA A 164 20.51 -15.61 -10.18
N THR A 165 20.16 -16.07 -8.99
CA THR A 165 20.18 -17.49 -8.61
C THR A 165 18.91 -17.88 -7.88
N VAL A 166 18.33 -19.02 -8.22
CA VAL A 166 17.11 -19.52 -7.56
C VAL A 166 17.35 -19.71 -6.06
N GLN A 167 16.44 -19.20 -5.22
CA GLN A 167 16.49 -19.47 -3.78
C GLN A 167 16.11 -20.93 -3.49
N LYS A 168 16.83 -21.54 -2.55
CA LYS A 168 16.69 -22.97 -2.21
C LYS A 168 15.38 -23.34 -1.48
N ALA A 169 14.54 -22.37 -1.13
CA ALA A 169 13.38 -22.54 -0.26
C ALA A 169 12.08 -23.03 -0.95
N ALA A 170 12.13 -23.44 -2.23
CA ALA A 170 10.94 -23.96 -2.90
C ALA A 170 10.61 -25.39 -2.41
N PRO A 171 9.36 -25.66 -1.98
CA PRO A 171 8.87 -27.02 -1.80
C PRO A 171 9.15 -27.86 -3.05
N GLN A 172 9.45 -29.15 -2.89
CA GLN A 172 9.65 -30.05 -4.02
C GLN A 172 8.44 -29.98 -4.98
N ASN A 173 8.70 -29.77 -6.27
CA ASN A 173 7.73 -29.67 -7.38
C ASN A 173 6.96 -28.35 -7.55
N THR A 174 7.37 -27.25 -6.92
CA THR A 174 6.81 -25.90 -7.23
C THR A 174 7.83 -25.05 -8.00
N PRO A 175 7.45 -24.35 -9.08
CA PRO A 175 8.33 -23.40 -9.74
C PRO A 175 8.88 -22.36 -8.75
N PRO A 176 10.16 -21.97 -8.84
CA PRO A 176 10.73 -21.01 -7.91
C PRO A 176 10.04 -19.65 -8.05
N LEU A 177 9.65 -19.06 -6.92
CA LEU A 177 9.06 -17.72 -6.87
C LEU A 177 10.10 -16.63 -6.54
N TYR A 178 11.26 -17.04 -6.02
CA TYR A 178 12.26 -16.12 -5.49
C TYR A 178 13.65 -16.46 -6.00
N TYR A 179 14.41 -15.41 -6.31
CA TYR A 179 15.79 -15.48 -6.76
C TYR A 179 16.61 -14.49 -5.95
N ASP A 180 17.84 -14.86 -5.61
CA ASP A 180 18.85 -13.92 -5.11
C ASP A 180 19.50 -13.22 -6.30
N MET A 181 19.73 -11.92 -6.17
CA MET A 181 20.33 -11.09 -7.22
C MET A 181 21.57 -10.36 -6.68
N PRO A 182 22.78 -10.78 -7.10
CA PRO A 182 24.00 -10.00 -6.90
C PRO A 182 23.90 -8.66 -7.63
N MET A 183 23.74 -7.59 -6.86
CA MET A 183 23.48 -6.25 -7.40
C MET A 183 24.65 -5.68 -8.20
N ASP A 184 25.88 -6.05 -7.88
CA ASP A 184 27.09 -5.68 -8.61
C ASP A 184 27.03 -6.21 -10.06
N ARG A 185 26.62 -7.47 -10.23
CA ARG A 185 26.43 -8.08 -11.55
C ARG A 185 25.30 -7.42 -12.32
N PHE A 186 24.17 -7.18 -11.66
CA PHE A 186 23.02 -6.52 -12.28
C PHE A 186 23.35 -5.09 -12.74
N ILE A 187 24.02 -4.30 -11.89
CA ILE A 187 24.50 -2.96 -12.25
C ILE A 187 25.45 -3.03 -13.44
N GLY A 188 26.39 -3.99 -13.46
CA GLY A 188 27.29 -4.19 -14.60
C GLY A 188 26.58 -4.50 -15.92
N VAL A 189 25.40 -5.15 -15.89
CA VAL A 189 24.57 -5.37 -17.09
C VAL A 189 23.95 -4.06 -17.58
N ILE A 190 23.44 -3.23 -16.65
CA ILE A 190 22.86 -1.91 -16.93
C ILE A 190 23.93 -0.97 -17.51
N GLU A 191 25.11 -0.91 -16.90
CA GLU A 191 26.24 -0.07 -17.33
C GLU A 191 26.69 -0.36 -18.77
N LYS A 192 26.68 -1.65 -19.16
CA LYS A 192 27.00 -2.08 -20.52
C LYS A 192 25.91 -1.75 -21.54
N GLY A 193 24.74 -1.29 -21.11
CA GLY A 193 23.59 -1.04 -21.97
C GLY A 193 23.08 -2.33 -22.64
N THR A 194 23.21 -3.46 -21.95
CA THR A 194 22.81 -4.77 -22.49
C THR A 194 21.30 -4.80 -22.69
N THR A 195 20.85 -5.34 -23.82
CA THR A 195 19.44 -5.52 -24.15
C THR A 195 18.98 -6.94 -23.82
N TRP A 196 17.69 -7.15 -23.61
CA TRP A 196 17.15 -8.45 -23.20
C TRP A 196 17.38 -9.55 -24.23
N ASP A 197 17.22 -9.26 -25.52
CA ASP A 197 17.53 -10.17 -26.63
C ASP A 197 19.01 -10.64 -26.62
N ARG A 198 19.95 -9.73 -26.36
CA ARG A 198 21.38 -10.04 -26.25
C ARG A 198 21.68 -10.88 -25.01
N LEU A 199 21.08 -10.54 -23.88
CA LEU A 199 21.20 -11.34 -22.65
C LEU A 199 20.57 -12.73 -22.82
N ALA A 200 19.49 -12.82 -23.60
CA ALA A 200 18.80 -14.05 -23.93
C ALA A 200 19.51 -14.91 -24.99
N ALA A 201 20.55 -14.43 -25.66
CA ALA A 201 21.33 -15.24 -26.59
C ALA A 201 22.09 -16.39 -25.89
N PRO A 202 22.30 -17.55 -26.55
CA PRO A 202 21.74 -17.93 -27.85
C PRO A 202 20.29 -18.46 -27.78
N ASP A 203 19.74 -18.70 -26.59
CA ASP A 203 18.42 -19.31 -26.38
C ASP A 203 17.24 -18.56 -27.05
N ARG A 204 17.38 -17.25 -27.30
CA ARG A 204 16.38 -16.36 -27.93
C ARG A 204 14.97 -16.44 -27.32
N ARG A 205 14.89 -16.78 -26.02
CA ARG A 205 13.62 -16.86 -25.26
C ARG A 205 12.94 -15.50 -25.08
N LEU A 206 13.69 -14.40 -25.21
CA LEU A 206 13.19 -13.04 -25.21
C LEU A 206 13.61 -12.35 -26.51
N ASP A 207 12.64 -11.79 -27.24
CA ASP A 207 12.87 -10.94 -28.41
C ASP A 207 12.56 -9.48 -28.05
N ASN A 208 13.20 -9.00 -27.00
CA ASN A 208 13.02 -7.65 -26.46
C ASN A 208 14.32 -6.86 -26.64
N SER A 209 14.33 -5.90 -27.56
CA SER A 209 15.50 -5.06 -27.84
C SER A 209 15.66 -3.88 -26.85
N ASN A 210 14.81 -3.79 -25.82
CA ASN A 210 14.98 -2.78 -24.78
C ASN A 210 16.14 -3.15 -23.86
N ARG A 211 16.75 -2.11 -23.26
CA ARG A 211 17.82 -2.26 -22.28
C ARG A 211 17.30 -2.95 -21.01
N VAL A 212 18.16 -3.77 -20.41
CA VAL A 212 17.95 -4.29 -19.06
C VAL A 212 18.11 -3.11 -18.10
N LEU A 213 17.08 -2.81 -17.33
CA LEU A 213 17.05 -1.78 -16.29
C LEU A 213 15.98 -2.15 -15.26
N ALA A 214 16.10 -1.59 -14.05
CA ALA A 214 15.02 -1.62 -13.07
C ALA A 214 14.24 -0.32 -13.15
N GLN A 215 12.93 -0.41 -13.30
CA GLN A 215 12.06 0.77 -13.24
C GLN A 215 11.76 1.11 -11.79
N THR A 216 11.72 2.40 -11.49
CA THR A 216 11.39 3.01 -10.21
C THR A 216 10.26 4.03 -10.37
N SER A 217 9.58 4.33 -9.26
CA SER A 217 8.72 5.50 -9.16
C SER A 217 9.52 6.80 -9.14
N ASP A 218 8.87 7.96 -9.04
CA ASP A 218 9.57 9.23 -8.91
C ASP A 218 10.49 9.27 -7.67
N LEU A 219 11.76 9.64 -7.90
CA LEU A 219 12.79 9.73 -6.86
C LEU A 219 12.54 10.86 -5.88
N CYS A 220 11.88 11.94 -6.32
CA CYS A 220 11.65 13.13 -5.52
C CYS A 220 10.57 12.97 -4.44
N SER A 221 9.70 11.97 -4.61
CA SER A 221 8.54 11.72 -3.75
C SER A 221 8.54 10.33 -3.11
N SER A 222 9.08 9.31 -3.79
CA SER A 222 8.92 7.91 -3.41
C SER A 222 10.05 7.31 -2.58
N ASN A 223 9.67 6.57 -1.53
CA ASN A 223 10.62 5.82 -0.72
C ASN A 223 11.23 4.63 -1.46
N SER A 224 10.48 3.92 -2.31
CA SER A 224 11.04 2.75 -3.02
C SER A 224 12.18 3.18 -3.94
N SER A 225 12.03 4.33 -4.61
CA SER A 225 13.06 4.94 -5.46
C SER A 225 14.27 5.41 -4.65
N ALA A 226 14.06 6.11 -3.53
CA ALA A 226 15.14 6.54 -2.64
C ALA A 226 15.92 5.35 -2.03
N THR A 227 15.20 4.27 -1.67
CA THR A 227 15.82 3.05 -1.14
C THR A 227 16.62 2.33 -2.23
N TYR A 228 16.10 2.24 -3.45
CA TYR A 228 16.82 1.66 -4.58
C TYR A 228 18.06 2.48 -4.96
N LEU A 229 17.97 3.82 -4.94
CA LEU A 229 19.13 4.70 -5.08
C LEU A 229 20.20 4.37 -4.02
N GLY A 230 19.79 4.24 -2.76
CA GLY A 230 20.71 3.90 -1.67
C GLY A 230 21.42 2.56 -1.90
N LEU A 231 20.69 1.57 -2.42
CA LEU A 231 21.23 0.25 -2.75
C LEU A 231 22.25 0.34 -3.88
N VAL A 232 21.90 1.02 -4.97
CA VAL A 232 22.78 1.23 -6.12
C VAL A 232 24.03 2.01 -5.71
N ALA A 233 23.87 3.06 -4.91
CA ALA A 233 24.97 3.85 -4.36
C ALA A 233 25.93 3.00 -3.52
N PHE A 234 25.40 2.20 -2.59
CA PHE A 234 26.20 1.33 -1.73
C PHE A 234 27.04 0.35 -2.56
N VAL A 235 26.41 -0.34 -3.51
CA VAL A 235 27.09 -1.35 -4.34
C VAL A 235 28.08 -0.70 -5.31
N ALA A 236 27.70 0.39 -5.98
CA ALA A 236 28.57 1.10 -6.92
C ALA A 236 29.77 1.80 -6.26
N ASN A 237 29.73 1.93 -4.93
CA ASN A 237 30.80 2.46 -4.09
C ASN A 237 31.56 1.36 -3.31
N GLY A 238 31.50 0.10 -3.79
CA GLY A 238 32.28 -0.99 -3.20
C GLY A 238 31.77 -1.44 -1.84
N ASN A 239 30.45 -1.40 -1.62
CA ASN A 239 29.78 -1.74 -0.36
C ASN A 239 30.18 -0.83 0.81
N VAL A 240 30.33 0.47 0.53
CA VAL A 240 30.65 1.51 1.52
C VAL A 240 29.73 2.71 1.32
N ILE A 241 29.16 3.26 2.41
CA ILE A 241 28.36 4.48 2.34
C ILE A 241 29.27 5.72 2.25
N PRO A 242 28.87 6.78 1.51
CA PRO A 242 29.61 8.03 1.49
C PRO A 242 29.65 8.65 2.90
N GLN A 243 30.79 9.26 3.25
CA GLN A 243 31.02 9.86 4.57
C GLN A 243 30.94 11.39 4.55
N THR A 244 31.11 12.00 3.37
CA THR A 244 31.09 13.46 3.19
C THR A 244 30.07 13.86 2.13
N GLU A 245 29.64 15.13 2.16
CA GLU A 245 28.78 15.69 1.13
C GLU A 245 29.43 15.64 -0.26
N ALA A 246 30.74 15.92 -0.35
CA ALA A 246 31.48 15.85 -1.60
C ALA A 246 31.47 14.44 -2.20
N ASP A 247 31.69 13.40 -1.38
CA ASP A 247 31.64 12.01 -1.81
C ASP A 247 30.23 11.61 -2.26
N ALA A 248 29.21 12.03 -1.51
CA ALA A 248 27.81 11.74 -1.82
C ALA A 248 27.40 12.35 -3.18
N VAL A 249 27.75 13.62 -3.43
CA VAL A 249 27.47 14.29 -4.70
C VAL A 249 28.25 13.67 -5.86
N ALA A 250 29.54 13.36 -5.67
CA ALA A 250 30.34 12.71 -6.71
C ALA A 250 29.78 11.33 -7.08
N LEU A 251 29.41 10.53 -6.07
CA LEU A 251 28.78 9.23 -6.26
C LEU A 251 27.40 9.36 -6.93
N ALA A 252 26.58 10.33 -6.52
CA ALA A 252 25.27 10.59 -7.11
C ALA A 252 25.39 10.88 -8.62
N ARG A 253 26.34 11.74 -9.02
CA ARG A 253 26.63 12.03 -10.44
C ARG A 253 27.07 10.79 -11.21
N LYS A 254 27.92 9.95 -10.60
CA LYS A 254 28.38 8.69 -11.21
C LYS A 254 27.21 7.73 -11.48
N ILE A 255 26.31 7.55 -10.52
CA ILE A 255 25.20 6.58 -10.63
C ILE A 255 23.95 7.14 -11.32
N LYS A 256 23.85 8.45 -11.53
CA LYS A 256 22.68 9.11 -12.15
C LYS A 256 22.19 8.39 -13.42
N PRO A 257 23.04 8.01 -14.39
CA PRO A 257 22.59 7.30 -15.60
C PRO A 257 21.94 5.95 -15.32
N LEU A 258 22.29 5.26 -14.22
CA LEU A 258 21.71 3.95 -13.86
C LEU A 258 20.27 4.07 -13.36
N LEU A 259 19.90 5.25 -12.86
CA LEU A 259 18.59 5.53 -12.27
C LEU A 259 17.68 6.27 -13.25
N THR A 260 18.24 7.13 -14.11
CA THR A 260 17.45 7.96 -15.05
C THR A 260 17.28 7.33 -16.44
N ALA A 261 18.03 6.27 -16.78
CA ALA A 261 17.90 5.59 -18.08
C ALA A 261 16.49 5.00 -18.34
N GLN A 262 15.67 4.83 -17.30
CA GLN A 262 14.28 4.43 -17.42
C GLN A 262 13.39 5.46 -18.12
N GLY A 263 13.82 6.73 -18.22
CA GLY A 263 12.99 7.83 -18.71
C GLY A 263 12.02 8.34 -17.64
N LEU A 264 10.78 8.66 -18.06
CA LEU A 264 9.73 9.16 -17.16
C LEU A 264 9.39 8.09 -16.11
N PRO A 265 9.55 8.38 -14.79
CA PRO A 265 9.17 7.44 -13.74
C PRO A 265 7.67 7.14 -13.75
N GLY A 266 7.29 5.92 -13.36
CA GLY A 266 5.88 5.53 -13.23
C GLY A 266 5.31 5.84 -11.83
N ASP A 267 4.07 6.32 -11.74
CA ASP A 267 3.47 6.72 -10.44
C ASP A 267 3.25 5.54 -9.47
N ASP A 268 2.90 4.36 -9.96
CA ASP A 268 2.73 3.16 -9.14
C ASP A 268 3.18 1.91 -9.89
N LEU A 269 4.43 1.55 -9.68
CA LEU A 269 5.04 0.39 -10.33
C LEU A 269 4.43 -0.93 -9.92
N SER A 270 3.86 -1.03 -8.71
CA SER A 270 3.20 -2.26 -8.29
C SER A 270 1.95 -2.51 -9.12
N ARG A 271 1.18 -1.45 -9.43
CA ARG A 271 0.05 -1.53 -10.35
C ARG A 271 0.49 -1.92 -11.75
N SER A 272 1.55 -1.30 -12.29
CA SER A 272 2.09 -1.63 -13.61
C SER A 272 2.57 -3.07 -13.70
N TYR A 273 3.26 -3.57 -12.66
CA TYR A 273 3.73 -4.96 -12.59
C TYR A 273 2.60 -5.99 -12.41
N LEU A 274 1.57 -5.68 -11.62
CA LEU A 274 0.46 -6.60 -11.40
C LEU A 274 -0.57 -6.57 -12.53
N ALA A 275 -0.51 -5.58 -13.43
CA ALA A 275 -1.37 -5.50 -14.60
C ALA A 275 -1.19 -6.72 -15.54
N PRO A 276 -2.24 -7.19 -16.23
CA PRO A 276 -2.15 -8.34 -17.14
C PRO A 276 -1.05 -8.23 -18.21
N ASP A 277 -0.80 -7.02 -18.69
CA ASP A 277 0.19 -6.62 -19.70
C ASP A 277 1.50 -6.07 -19.10
N GLY A 278 1.64 -6.13 -17.78
CA GLY A 278 2.79 -5.55 -17.07
C GLY A 278 4.16 -6.06 -17.54
N GLN A 279 4.21 -7.25 -18.14
CA GLN A 279 5.43 -7.86 -18.69
C GLN A 279 6.05 -7.02 -19.83
N GLY A 280 5.22 -6.30 -20.58
CA GLY A 280 5.67 -5.36 -21.60
C GLY A 280 5.91 -3.95 -21.06
N LEU A 281 5.20 -3.54 -19.99
CA LEU A 281 5.31 -2.20 -19.41
C LEU A 281 6.55 -2.05 -18.51
N ALA A 282 6.79 -3.07 -17.68
CA ALA A 282 7.79 -3.06 -16.62
C ALA A 282 8.45 -4.43 -16.44
N PRO A 283 9.43 -4.81 -17.29
CA PRO A 283 10.14 -6.08 -17.18
C PRO A 283 10.76 -6.32 -15.80
N ILE A 284 11.30 -5.27 -15.19
CA ILE A 284 11.76 -5.26 -13.79
C ILE A 284 11.21 -4.01 -13.13
N ALA A 285 10.47 -4.18 -12.04
CA ALA A 285 9.85 -3.10 -11.27
C ALA A 285 10.34 -3.12 -9.82
N VAL A 286 10.80 -1.99 -9.30
CA VAL A 286 11.12 -1.83 -7.88
C VAL A 286 9.84 -1.62 -7.10
N ILE A 287 9.46 -2.59 -6.27
CA ILE A 287 8.21 -2.60 -5.51
C ILE A 287 8.44 -3.04 -4.05
N TYR A 288 7.38 -3.02 -3.26
CA TYR A 288 7.38 -3.61 -1.93
C TYR A 288 6.98 -5.08 -1.99
N GLU A 289 7.67 -5.94 -1.23
CA GLU A 289 7.42 -7.39 -1.16
C GLU A 289 5.94 -7.74 -0.89
N HIS A 290 5.30 -7.03 0.04
CA HIS A 290 3.90 -7.30 0.42
C HIS A 290 2.94 -7.17 -0.76
N GLN A 291 3.23 -6.33 -1.76
CA GLN A 291 2.36 -6.13 -2.92
C GLN A 291 2.32 -7.38 -3.80
N PHE A 292 3.47 -8.03 -3.98
CA PHE A 292 3.56 -9.33 -4.64
C PHE A 292 2.90 -10.42 -3.80
N LEU A 293 3.19 -10.50 -2.50
CA LEU A 293 2.65 -11.56 -1.64
C LEU A 293 1.14 -11.46 -1.47
N ALA A 294 0.58 -10.25 -1.34
CA ALA A 294 -0.85 -10.01 -1.34
C ALA A 294 -1.50 -10.49 -2.64
N HIS A 295 -0.83 -10.32 -3.80
CA HIS A 295 -1.28 -10.89 -5.07
C HIS A 295 -1.25 -12.42 -5.05
N GLN A 296 -0.14 -13.04 -4.64
CA GLN A 296 -0.02 -14.50 -4.57
C GLN A 296 -1.07 -15.13 -3.65
N LEU A 297 -1.29 -14.57 -2.46
CA LEU A 297 -2.27 -15.05 -1.50
C LEU A 297 -3.70 -14.93 -2.04
N ARG A 298 -4.00 -13.85 -2.77
CA ARG A 298 -5.30 -13.64 -3.41
C ARG A 298 -5.52 -14.62 -4.56
N ALA A 299 -4.51 -14.82 -5.41
CA ALA A 299 -4.54 -15.79 -6.51
C ALA A 299 -4.75 -17.22 -5.98
N LEU A 300 -4.02 -17.59 -4.93
CA LEU A 300 -4.15 -18.87 -4.24
C LEU A 300 -5.55 -19.07 -3.67
N GLY A 301 -6.09 -18.05 -2.98
CA GLY A 301 -7.45 -18.12 -2.42
C GLY A 301 -8.56 -18.19 -3.47
N GLN A 302 -8.35 -17.63 -4.66
CA GLN A 302 -9.35 -17.60 -5.75
C GLN A 302 -9.27 -18.83 -6.66
N THR A 303 -8.07 -19.33 -6.93
CA THR A 303 -7.82 -20.36 -7.97
C THR A 303 -7.26 -21.67 -7.43
N GLY A 304 -6.86 -21.70 -6.15
CA GLY A 304 -6.14 -22.83 -5.55
C GLY A 304 -4.69 -22.94 -6.00
N LYS A 305 -4.18 -21.99 -6.81
CA LYS A 305 -2.81 -21.97 -7.31
C LYS A 305 -2.18 -20.59 -7.17
N VAL A 306 -0.87 -20.57 -7.01
CA VAL A 306 -0.06 -19.35 -7.06
C VAL A 306 0.06 -18.86 -8.51
N ASP A 307 0.29 -17.57 -8.70
CA ASP A 307 0.73 -17.04 -9.99
C ASP A 307 2.20 -17.41 -10.17
N ASP A 308 2.49 -18.28 -11.13
CA ASP A 308 3.84 -18.75 -11.42
C ASP A 308 4.57 -17.88 -12.45
N ARG A 309 3.88 -16.93 -13.10
CA ARG A 309 4.50 -16.04 -14.09
C ARG A 309 5.27 -14.91 -13.44
N ARG A 310 4.84 -14.47 -12.26
CA ARG A 310 5.38 -13.35 -11.51
C ARG A 310 6.32 -13.86 -10.42
N VAL A 311 7.51 -13.28 -10.32
CA VAL A 311 8.57 -13.72 -9.40
C VAL A 311 9.31 -12.52 -8.81
N LEU A 312 10.02 -12.71 -7.71
CA LEU A 312 10.83 -11.68 -7.07
C LEU A 312 12.32 -11.97 -7.17
N LEU A 313 13.08 -10.92 -7.43
CA LEU A 313 14.53 -10.86 -7.31
C LEU A 313 14.85 -10.10 -6.00
N TYR A 314 15.44 -10.79 -5.05
CA TYR A 314 15.91 -10.24 -3.79
C TYR A 314 17.34 -9.72 -3.97
N PRO A 315 17.60 -8.42 -3.77
CA PRO A 315 18.96 -7.91 -3.70
C PRO A 315 19.76 -8.66 -2.64
N ALA A 316 20.98 -9.09 -2.99
CA ALA A 316 21.89 -9.71 -2.02
C ALA A 316 22.30 -8.74 -0.89
N ALA A 317 22.49 -7.45 -1.23
CA ALA A 317 22.64 -6.39 -0.24
C ALA A 317 21.26 -5.85 0.14
N GLN A 318 20.80 -6.08 1.38
CA GLN A 318 19.49 -5.63 1.82
C GLN A 318 19.58 -4.42 2.73
N LEU A 319 18.90 -3.35 2.30
CA LEU A 319 18.66 -2.17 3.13
C LEU A 319 17.42 -2.40 3.99
N GLN A 320 17.62 -2.44 5.30
CA GLN A 320 16.49 -2.44 6.23
C GLN A 320 16.00 -1.02 6.43
N THR A 321 14.88 -0.68 5.78
CA THR A 321 14.09 0.48 6.20
C THR A 321 12.94 -0.02 7.05
N VAL A 322 13.00 0.24 8.35
CA VAL A 322 11.85 0.00 9.23
C VAL A 322 10.92 1.21 9.13
N PRO A 323 9.75 1.10 8.47
CA PRO A 323 8.81 2.19 8.42
C PRO A 323 8.23 2.44 9.81
N GLU A 324 7.99 3.70 10.13
CA GLU A 324 7.51 4.13 11.43
C GLU A 324 6.15 4.81 11.27
N PHE A 325 5.17 4.33 12.05
CA PHE A 325 3.91 5.04 12.25
C PHE A 325 4.15 6.10 13.32
N LEU A 326 3.89 7.36 13.00
CA LEU A 326 4.07 8.49 13.90
C LEU A 326 2.70 9.01 14.34
N ALA A 327 2.35 8.76 15.60
CA ALA A 327 1.15 9.29 16.22
C ALA A 327 1.38 10.74 16.66
N LEU A 328 0.56 11.66 16.14
CA LEU A 328 0.63 13.09 16.41
C LEU A 328 -0.36 13.54 17.50
N THR A 329 -1.46 12.79 17.67
CA THR A 329 -2.53 13.06 18.65
C THR A 329 -2.84 11.82 19.51
N PRO A 330 -3.56 11.95 20.64
CA PRO A 330 -4.02 10.80 21.43
C PRO A 330 -4.84 9.78 20.64
N GLU A 331 -5.64 10.23 19.69
CA GLU A 331 -6.42 9.39 18.79
C GLU A 331 -5.50 8.61 17.84
N GLY A 332 -4.46 9.27 17.31
CA GLY A 332 -3.38 8.62 16.57
C GLY A 332 -2.61 7.62 17.43
N GLU A 333 -2.37 7.91 18.72
CA GLU A 333 -1.70 6.99 19.65
C GLU A 333 -2.55 5.74 19.88
N ARG A 334 -3.87 5.90 20.04
CA ARG A 334 -4.83 4.80 20.16
C ARG A 334 -4.83 3.92 18.91
N LEU A 335 -4.83 4.53 17.72
CA LEU A 335 -4.76 3.78 16.46
C LEU A 335 -3.42 3.03 16.33
N GLY A 336 -2.31 3.70 16.62
CA GLY A 336 -0.96 3.13 16.57
C GLY A 336 -0.79 1.92 17.49
N GLU A 337 -1.29 2.01 18.72
CA GLU A 337 -1.31 0.90 19.68
C GLU A 337 -2.12 -0.28 19.14
N LEU A 338 -3.31 0.01 18.61
CA LEU A 338 -4.25 -1.01 18.13
C LEU A 338 -3.67 -1.78 16.92
N ILE A 339 -3.14 -1.10 15.92
CA ILE A 339 -2.57 -1.77 14.72
C ILE A 339 -1.30 -2.57 15.04
N THR A 340 -0.63 -2.30 16.17
CA THR A 340 0.56 -3.02 16.62
C THR A 340 0.23 -4.25 17.49
N THR A 341 -0.83 -4.17 18.29
CA THR A 341 -1.12 -5.17 19.35
C THR A 341 -2.32 -6.05 19.06
N ASP A 342 -3.30 -5.59 18.28
CA ASP A 342 -4.52 -6.34 18.02
C ASP A 342 -4.22 -7.59 17.16
N PRO A 343 -4.58 -8.81 17.64
CA PRO A 343 -4.23 -10.04 16.96
C PRO A 343 -4.91 -10.19 15.59
N ASP A 344 -6.12 -9.63 15.41
CA ASP A 344 -6.85 -9.72 14.15
C ASP A 344 -6.26 -8.78 13.10
N LEU A 345 -5.84 -7.56 13.51
CA LEU A 345 -5.13 -6.63 12.64
C LEU A 345 -3.75 -7.14 12.25
N ARG A 346 -2.99 -7.71 13.20
CA ARG A 346 -1.69 -8.35 12.92
C ARG A 346 -1.84 -9.53 11.97
N ARG A 347 -2.81 -10.42 12.21
CA ARG A 347 -3.14 -11.52 11.29
C ARG A 347 -3.53 -10.99 9.92
N ARG A 348 -4.30 -9.91 9.85
CA ARG A 348 -4.68 -9.31 8.58
C ARG A 348 -3.48 -8.69 7.85
N ALA A 349 -2.51 -8.13 8.55
CA ALA A 349 -1.26 -7.66 7.94
C ALA A 349 -0.50 -8.81 7.25
N LEU A 350 -0.40 -9.98 7.90
CA LEU A 350 0.15 -11.20 7.29
C LEU A 350 -0.64 -11.65 6.04
N GLU A 351 -1.97 -11.66 6.11
CA GLU A 351 -2.85 -11.96 4.97
C GLU A 351 -2.72 -10.96 3.81
N LEU A 352 -2.20 -9.75 4.07
CA LEU A 352 -1.88 -8.71 3.10
C LEU A 352 -0.39 -8.73 2.71
N GLY A 353 0.35 -9.77 3.06
CA GLY A 353 1.75 -9.97 2.67
C GLY A 353 2.76 -9.13 3.45
N PHE A 354 2.34 -8.37 4.47
CA PHE A 354 3.29 -7.64 5.32
C PHE A 354 3.99 -8.58 6.29
N ARG A 355 5.21 -8.19 6.67
CA ARG A 355 5.94 -8.79 7.79
C ARG A 355 5.54 -8.07 9.08
N VAL A 356 5.14 -8.83 10.10
CA VAL A 356 4.85 -8.29 11.44
C VAL A 356 6.08 -8.44 12.33
N PHE A 357 6.24 -7.54 13.30
CA PHE A 357 7.29 -7.64 14.30
C PHE A 357 6.94 -8.70 15.35
N GLU A 358 7.95 -9.41 15.83
CA GLU A 358 7.78 -10.34 16.95
C GLU A 358 7.46 -9.60 18.26
N ALA A 359 7.03 -10.33 19.28
CA ALA A 359 6.61 -9.75 20.56
C ALA A 359 7.74 -9.05 21.33
N ASP A 360 9.00 -9.33 21.00
CA ASP A 360 10.20 -8.70 21.54
C ASP A 360 10.78 -7.61 20.62
N ASP A 361 10.00 -7.15 19.64
CA ASP A 361 10.39 -6.19 18.60
C ASP A 361 11.58 -6.64 17.72
N THR A 362 11.95 -7.92 17.75
CA THR A 362 13.01 -8.44 16.88
C THR A 362 12.55 -8.56 15.44
N LEU A 363 13.46 -8.25 14.51
CA LEU A 363 13.31 -8.49 13.08
C LEU A 363 13.60 -9.96 12.77
N THR A 364 12.78 -10.87 13.30
CA THR A 364 12.82 -12.27 12.85
C THR A 364 11.65 -12.55 11.92
N THR A 365 11.79 -13.61 11.13
CA THR A 365 10.78 -14.03 10.16
C THR A 365 9.78 -15.01 10.75
N GLY A 366 9.74 -15.22 12.08
CA GLY A 366 9.00 -16.30 12.74
C GLY A 366 7.53 -16.41 12.32
N GLN A 367 6.71 -15.44 12.73
CA GLN A 367 5.27 -15.42 12.43
C GLN A 367 4.98 -15.36 10.92
N PHE A 368 5.82 -14.65 10.17
CA PHE A 368 5.66 -14.49 8.73
C PHE A 368 5.97 -15.78 7.95
N ALA A 369 7.07 -16.45 8.30
CA ALA A 369 7.49 -17.71 7.71
C ALA A 369 6.51 -18.83 8.04
N GLU A 370 6.05 -18.89 9.30
CA GLU A 370 5.00 -19.82 9.73
C GLU A 370 3.73 -19.60 8.90
N PHE A 371 3.24 -18.35 8.80
CA PHE A 371 2.06 -18.03 8.02
C PHE A 371 2.19 -18.43 6.54
N LEU A 372 3.31 -18.12 5.88
CA LEU A 372 3.51 -18.52 4.48
C LEU A 372 3.56 -20.05 4.33
N THR A 373 4.23 -20.74 5.25
CA THR A 373 4.33 -22.21 5.25
C THR A 373 2.96 -22.86 5.42
N GLU A 374 2.13 -22.37 6.36
CA GLU A 374 0.74 -22.82 6.55
C GLU A 374 -0.12 -22.63 5.29
N ARG A 375 0.15 -21.57 4.51
CA ARG A 375 -0.53 -21.29 3.24
C ARG A 375 0.08 -22.06 2.06
N GLY A 376 1.12 -22.86 2.27
CA GLY A 376 1.80 -23.60 1.20
C GLY A 376 2.60 -22.69 0.25
N LEU A 377 2.99 -21.50 0.69
CA LEU A 377 3.88 -20.60 -0.04
C LEU A 377 5.33 -20.80 0.41
N PRO A 378 6.32 -20.76 -0.52
CA PRO A 378 7.71 -20.73 -0.12
C PRO A 378 7.98 -19.48 0.73
N VAL A 379 8.86 -19.62 1.72
CA VAL A 379 9.35 -18.51 2.52
C VAL A 379 10.56 -17.90 1.82
N PRO A 380 10.55 -16.61 1.48
CA PRO A 380 11.71 -15.97 0.87
C PRO A 380 12.87 -15.88 1.86
N SER A 381 14.07 -16.25 1.40
CA SER A 381 15.31 -15.91 2.09
C SER A 381 15.59 -14.43 1.81
N SER A 382 15.27 -13.58 2.77
CA SER A 382 15.49 -12.15 2.64
C SER A 382 16.79 -11.70 3.32
N GLY A 383 17.69 -12.59 3.78
CA GLY A 383 18.92 -12.17 4.50
C GLY A 383 18.70 -11.24 5.71
N ILE A 384 17.45 -11.09 6.17
CA ILE A 384 17.07 -10.29 7.34
C ILE A 384 17.59 -11.05 8.56
N GLY A 385 18.51 -10.44 9.29
CA GLY A 385 19.16 -11.05 10.46
C GLY A 385 20.59 -11.57 10.23
N ASP A 386 21.12 -11.55 8.99
CA ASP A 386 22.46 -12.08 8.68
C ASP A 386 23.53 -10.98 8.51
N THR A 387 23.44 -10.14 7.46
CA THR A 387 24.35 -9.00 7.22
C THR A 387 23.58 -7.79 6.73
N GLU A 388 23.32 -6.85 7.63
CA GLU A 388 22.55 -5.64 7.35
C GLU A 388 23.37 -4.63 6.55
N THR A 389 22.74 -4.01 5.53
CA THR A 389 23.29 -2.84 4.83
C THR A 389 22.59 -1.57 5.32
N PHE A 390 23.33 -0.47 5.44
CA PHE A 390 22.81 0.82 5.88
C PHE A 390 22.69 1.81 4.73
N LEU A 391 21.66 2.64 4.77
CA LEU A 391 21.56 3.82 3.92
C LEU A 391 22.66 4.83 4.29
N PRO A 392 23.08 5.71 3.36
CA PRO A 392 23.81 6.92 3.72
C PRO A 392 23.09 7.68 4.83
N SER A 393 23.84 8.44 5.63
CA SER A 393 23.22 9.30 6.65
C SER A 393 22.19 10.23 6.00
N LEU A 394 21.12 10.56 6.74
CA LEU A 394 19.98 11.29 6.18
C LEU A 394 20.36 12.56 5.39
N PRO A 395 21.27 13.44 5.88
CA PRO A 395 21.70 14.61 5.10
C PRO A 395 22.38 14.25 3.79
N LEU A 396 23.19 13.19 3.78
CA LEU A 396 23.89 12.74 2.57
C LEU A 396 22.92 12.09 1.58
N LEU A 397 21.98 11.28 2.07
CA LEU A 397 20.93 10.69 1.24
C LEU A 397 20.08 11.77 0.55
N GLU A 398 19.64 12.80 1.29
CA GLU A 398 18.89 13.92 0.71
C GLU A 398 19.70 14.65 -0.37
N LYS A 399 21.00 14.87 -0.17
CA LYS A 399 21.87 15.47 -1.20
C LYS A 399 21.94 14.61 -2.46
N MET A 400 22.02 13.29 -2.33
CA MET A 400 22.02 12.38 -3.47
C MET A 400 20.68 12.38 -4.21
N ILE A 401 19.56 12.38 -3.47
CA ILE A 401 18.20 12.47 -4.05
C ILE A 401 18.08 13.75 -4.87
N THR A 402 18.48 14.90 -4.32
CA THR A 402 18.42 16.20 -5.00
C THR A 402 19.29 16.24 -6.25
N GLU A 403 20.53 15.73 -6.18
CA GLU A 403 21.46 15.74 -7.32
C GLU A 403 20.97 14.86 -8.49
N ILE A 404 20.34 13.72 -8.19
CA ILE A 404 19.84 12.78 -9.21
C ILE A 404 18.46 13.18 -9.71
N GLY A 405 17.55 13.51 -8.79
CA GLY A 405 16.13 13.78 -9.06
C GLY A 405 15.83 15.22 -9.50
N GLU A 406 16.76 16.15 -9.28
CA GLU A 406 16.60 17.58 -9.63
C GLU A 406 15.41 18.25 -8.91
N CYS A 407 15.29 17.96 -7.62
CA CYS A 407 14.33 18.48 -6.63
C CYS A 407 15.04 18.68 -5.28
#